data_AF-A0A151HAP1-F1
#
_entry.id   AF-A0A151HAP1-F1
#
_cell.length_a   1.000
_cell.length_b   1.000
_cell.length_c   1.000
_cell.angle_alpha   90.00
_cell.angle_beta   90.00
_cell.angle_gamma   90.00
#
_symmetry.space_group_name_H-M   'P 1'
#
loop_
_entity.id
_entity.type
_entity.pdbx_description
1 polymer ?
#
loop_
_entity_poly.entity_id
_entity_poly.type
_entity_poly.pdbx_seq_one_letter_code
_entity_poly.pdbx_strand_id
1 'polypeptide(L)'
;MSFQQPATPLLATSGLPYTSPGHPHNSSFSPAEGDAQPVQAASLGSASGSDSSLDRQIRTNIQTIRSNLLAIEENLGNLNRRFVSRRIVESLHDRLRETYDIVLSTERLFKDWQAEQQGQSIDVLERQRRRFLYEKLSAHFQEE
;
A
#
# COMPACT_ATOMS: atom_id res chain seq x y z
N MET A 1 -16.95 -53.60 -13.16
CA MET A 1 -15.62 -53.08 -13.55
C MET A 1 -15.75 -51.56 -13.65
N SER A 2 -15.87 -50.86 -12.52
CA SER A 2 -14.77 -50.30 -11.69
C SER A 2 -14.23 -48.99 -12.29
N PHE A 3 -14.73 -47.86 -11.78
CA PHE A 3 -14.17 -46.54 -12.02
C PHE A 3 -13.00 -46.32 -11.05
N GLN A 4 -11.78 -46.18 -11.59
CA GLN A 4 -10.55 -45.96 -10.83
C GLN A 4 -10.12 -44.49 -11.02
N GLN A 5 -10.13 -43.71 -9.94
CA GLN A 5 -9.50 -42.38 -9.88
C GLN A 5 -7.98 -42.52 -9.75
N PRO A 6 -7.16 -41.61 -10.32
CA PRO A 6 -5.77 -41.46 -9.92
C PRO A 6 -5.56 -40.36 -8.87
N ALA A 7 -4.63 -40.66 -7.97
CA ALA A 7 -4.32 -39.99 -6.72
C ALA A 7 -3.32 -38.83 -6.83
N THR A 8 -3.32 -37.99 -5.79
CA THR A 8 -2.29 -37.00 -5.41
C THR A 8 -0.94 -37.61 -5.02
N PRO A 9 0.21 -36.96 -5.33
CA PRO A 9 1.48 -37.18 -4.62
C PRO A 9 1.80 -35.98 -3.69
N LEU A 10 1.90 -36.20 -2.36
CA LEU A 10 3.10 -36.47 -1.54
C LEU A 10 4.07 -35.27 -1.35
N LEU A 11 4.25 -34.82 -0.10
CA LEU A 11 5.58 -34.75 0.49
C LEU A 11 5.52 -34.76 2.03
N ALA A 12 6.11 -35.81 2.61
CA ALA A 12 6.48 -35.89 4.01
C ALA A 12 7.89 -35.30 4.19
N THR A 13 8.13 -34.57 5.28
CA THR A 13 9.48 -34.32 5.80
C THR A 13 9.44 -34.39 7.33
N SER A 14 10.39 -35.12 7.89
CA SER A 14 10.52 -35.52 9.29
C SER A 14 11.86 -35.03 9.84
N GLY A 15 11.85 -34.40 11.02
CA GLY A 15 12.98 -34.29 11.98
C GLY A 15 14.13 -33.33 11.60
N LEU A 16 14.88 -32.70 12.52
CA LEU A 16 15.09 -32.86 13.97
C LEU A 16 15.54 -31.48 14.59
N PRO A 17 16.21 -31.37 15.77
CA PRO A 17 15.75 -30.53 16.90
C PRO A 17 16.78 -29.42 17.25
N TYR A 18 16.52 -28.55 18.23
CA TYR A 18 17.53 -28.02 19.18
C TYR A 18 16.86 -27.02 20.15
N THR A 19 16.63 -27.41 21.40
CA THR A 19 16.55 -26.46 22.52
C THR A 19 17.00 -27.16 23.80
N SER A 20 18.02 -26.58 24.44
CA SER A 20 18.48 -26.87 25.80
C SER A 20 19.53 -25.80 26.18
N PRO A 21 19.88 -25.58 27.47
CA PRO A 21 19.05 -25.52 28.69
C PRO A 21 19.52 -24.41 29.69
N GLY A 22 18.75 -24.13 30.76
CA GLY A 22 19.23 -23.50 32.02
C GLY A 22 18.27 -22.46 32.65
N HIS A 23 17.40 -22.81 33.62
CA HIS A 23 17.54 -22.79 35.10
C HIS A 23 17.41 -21.39 35.78
N PRO A 24 16.94 -21.25 37.04
CA PRO A 24 15.97 -22.04 37.82
C PRO A 24 14.89 -21.17 38.56
N HIS A 25 14.02 -21.86 39.30
CA HIS A 25 12.98 -21.40 40.22
C HIS A 25 13.41 -20.32 41.24
N ASN A 26 12.48 -19.40 41.58
CA ASN A 26 12.18 -19.10 42.98
C ASN A 26 10.74 -18.55 43.14
N SER A 27 10.01 -19.15 44.07
CA SER A 27 8.67 -18.76 44.50
C SER A 27 8.76 -17.56 45.45
N SER A 28 7.79 -16.63 45.43
CA SER A 28 6.98 -16.23 46.61
C SER A 28 6.34 -14.84 46.45
N PHE A 29 5.07 -14.79 46.89
CA PHE A 29 4.39 -13.68 47.55
C PHE A 29 3.58 -12.65 46.72
N SER A 30 2.38 -12.36 47.26
CA SER A 30 1.18 -11.80 46.63
C SER A 30 1.04 -10.26 46.80
N PRO A 31 -0.15 -9.63 46.63
CA PRO A 31 -0.35 -8.47 45.76
C PRO A 31 -0.42 -7.13 46.52
N ALA A 32 -0.23 -6.01 45.81
CA ALA A 32 -0.68 -4.71 46.29
C ALA A 32 -1.01 -3.78 45.12
N GLU A 33 -2.22 -3.25 45.18
CA GLU A 33 -2.79 -2.18 44.36
C GLU A 33 -2.03 -0.86 44.52
N GLY A 34 -2.11 0.03 43.51
CA GLY A 34 -1.88 1.46 43.72
C GLY A 34 -1.14 2.18 42.59
N ASP A 35 -1.91 2.87 41.75
CA ASP A 35 -1.61 4.12 41.05
C ASP A 35 -0.24 4.34 40.38
N ALA A 36 -0.24 4.28 39.05
CA ALA A 36 0.13 5.41 38.17
C ALA A 36 0.20 4.90 36.72
N GLN A 37 -0.80 5.23 35.90
CA GLN A 37 -0.71 5.05 34.45
C GLN A 37 0.34 6.01 33.86
N PRO A 38 1.28 5.54 33.02
CA PRO A 38 2.03 6.45 32.16
C PRO A 38 1.07 6.94 31.06
N VAL A 39 0.90 8.26 30.97
CA VAL A 39 0.21 8.93 29.86
C VAL A 39 0.83 8.49 28.54
N GLN A 40 0.18 7.52 27.89
CA GLN A 40 0.47 7.15 26.52
C GLN A 40 0.30 8.39 25.66
N ALA A 41 1.39 8.72 24.97
CA ALA A 41 1.41 9.69 23.90
C ALA A 41 0.19 9.48 23.01
N ALA A 42 -0.70 10.47 22.99
CA ALA A 42 -1.62 10.64 21.89
C ALA A 42 -0.76 10.97 20.66
N SER A 43 -0.28 9.90 20.00
CA SER A 43 -0.03 9.92 18.57
C SER A 43 -1.38 10.23 17.94
N LEU A 44 -1.69 11.53 17.86
CA LEU A 44 -2.75 12.06 17.02
C LEU A 44 -2.47 11.48 15.65
N GLY A 45 -3.33 10.52 15.30
CA GLY A 45 -3.13 9.63 14.19
C GLY A 45 -2.65 10.43 13.00
N SER A 46 -1.58 9.93 12.38
CA SER A 46 -1.52 9.95 10.93
C SER A 46 -2.93 9.60 10.47
N ALA A 47 -3.66 10.63 10.02
CA ALA A 47 -4.84 10.42 9.22
C ALA A 47 -4.30 9.55 8.10
N SER A 48 -4.58 8.26 8.22
CA SER A 48 -4.52 7.29 7.16
C SER A 48 -5.47 7.88 6.12
N GLY A 49 -4.94 8.80 5.32
CA GLY A 49 -5.52 9.20 4.07
C GLY A 49 -5.52 7.89 3.32
N SER A 50 -6.68 7.24 3.32
CA SER A 50 -6.94 6.04 2.56
C SER A 50 -6.24 6.21 1.22
N ASP A 51 -5.23 5.40 0.93
CA ASP A 51 -4.61 5.36 -0.39
C ASP A 51 -5.76 5.17 -1.37
N SER A 52 -6.21 6.27 -1.97
CA SER A 52 -7.37 6.27 -2.85
C SER A 52 -7.11 5.23 -3.93
N SER A 53 -8.14 4.54 -4.41
CA SER A 53 -7.96 3.56 -5.49
C SER A 53 -7.19 4.16 -6.68
N LEU A 54 -7.39 5.46 -6.93
CA LEU A 54 -6.66 6.26 -7.91
C LEU A 54 -5.17 6.38 -7.56
N ASP A 55 -4.81 6.76 -6.34
CA ASP A 55 -3.41 6.85 -5.90
C ASP A 55 -2.68 5.50 -6.07
N ARG A 56 -3.30 4.39 -5.64
CA ARG A 56 -2.73 3.06 -5.82
C ARG A 56 -2.50 2.74 -7.30
N GLN A 57 -3.47 3.04 -8.16
CA GLN A 57 -3.38 2.80 -9.59
C GLN A 57 -2.32 3.68 -10.28
N ILE A 58 -2.22 4.95 -9.87
CA ILE A 58 -1.17 5.87 -10.33
C ILE A 58 0.21 5.33 -9.96
N ARG A 59 0.40 4.87 -8.71
CA ARG A 59 1.68 4.27 -8.28
C ARG A 59 2.03 3.02 -9.07
N THR A 60 1.04 2.14 -9.30
CA THR A 60 1.24 0.94 -10.13
C THR A 60 1.66 1.32 -11.55
N ASN A 61 0.97 2.26 -12.18
CA ASN A 61 1.32 2.71 -13.54
C ASN A 61 2.73 3.28 -13.61
N ILE A 62 3.12 4.12 -12.64
CA ILE A 62 4.49 4.68 -12.56
C ILE A 62 5.52 3.55 -12.46
N GLN A 63 5.24 2.51 -11.70
CA GLN A 63 6.14 1.37 -11.58
C GLN A 63 6.27 0.60 -12.89
N THR A 64 5.15 0.40 -13.61
CA THR A 64 5.16 -0.24 -14.94
C THR A 64 5.94 0.59 -15.96
N ILE A 65 5.74 1.92 -15.99
CA ILE A 65 6.51 2.82 -16.85
C ILE A 65 8.00 2.68 -16.58
N ARG A 66 8.43 2.68 -15.31
CA ARG A 66 9.85 2.49 -14.94
C ARG A 66 10.39 1.15 -15.42
N SER A 67 9.63 0.07 -15.25
CA SER A 67 10.02 -1.25 -15.73
C SER A 67 10.16 -1.29 -17.25
N ASN A 68 9.26 -0.63 -17.97
CA ASN A 68 9.33 -0.56 -19.42
C ASN A 68 10.53 0.26 -19.91
N LEU A 69 10.84 1.37 -19.26
CA LEU A 69 12.02 2.18 -19.59
C LEU A 69 13.32 1.39 -19.40
N LEU A 70 13.46 0.63 -18.30
CA LEU A 70 14.64 -0.24 -18.09
C LEU A 70 14.78 -1.30 -19.19
N ALA A 71 13.68 -1.93 -19.60
CA ALA A 71 13.70 -2.92 -20.67
C ALA A 71 14.00 -2.30 -22.04
N ILE A 72 13.53 -1.07 -22.29
CA ILE A 72 13.87 -0.31 -23.50
C ILE A 72 15.36 0.01 -23.52
N GLU A 73 15.94 0.45 -22.39
CA GLU A 73 17.37 0.72 -22.26
C GLU A 73 18.23 -0.53 -22.53
N GLU A 74 17.84 -1.68 -21.99
CA GLU A 74 18.51 -2.95 -22.25
C GLU A 74 18.48 -3.30 -23.75
N ASN A 75 17.30 -3.19 -24.38
CA ASN A 75 17.13 -3.43 -25.81
C ASN A 75 17.96 -2.47 -26.67
N LEU A 76 18.01 -1.18 -26.32
CA LEU A 76 18.87 -0.20 -26.99
C LEU A 76 20.35 -0.56 -26.82
N GLY A 77 20.75 -1.02 -25.64
CA GLY A 77 22.10 -1.54 -25.37
C GLY A 77 22.46 -2.71 -26.29
N ASN A 78 21.52 -3.65 -26.49
CA ASN A 78 21.69 -4.80 -27.38
C ASN A 78 21.80 -4.39 -28.86
N LEU A 79 20.98 -3.43 -29.30
CA LEU A 79 21.06 -2.85 -30.64
C LEU A 79 22.42 -2.17 -30.87
N ASN A 80 22.89 -1.38 -29.90
CA ASN A 80 24.18 -0.68 -29.99
C ASN A 80 25.38 -1.64 -29.99
N ARG A 81 25.28 -2.79 -29.29
CA ARG A 81 26.33 -3.80 -29.17
C ARG A 81 26.36 -4.86 -30.30
N ARG A 82 25.63 -4.64 -31.41
CA ARG A 82 25.60 -5.42 -32.69
C ARG A 82 24.52 -6.51 -32.83
N PHE A 83 23.58 -6.67 -31.89
CA PHE A 83 22.48 -7.62 -32.05
C PHE A 83 21.21 -6.92 -32.52
N VAL A 84 21.17 -6.50 -33.79
CA VAL A 84 19.92 -6.01 -34.40
C VAL A 84 19.11 -7.19 -34.89
N SER A 85 18.09 -7.56 -34.12
CA SER A 85 17.10 -8.56 -34.55
C SER A 85 15.73 -7.91 -34.67
N ARG A 86 14.93 -8.40 -35.63
CA ARG A 86 13.54 -7.98 -35.82
C ARG A 86 12.74 -8.07 -34.51
N ARG A 87 12.96 -9.12 -33.71
CA ARG A 87 12.31 -9.32 -32.42
C ARG A 87 12.65 -8.21 -31.40
N ILE A 88 13.89 -7.74 -31.37
CA ILE A 88 14.30 -6.65 -30.48
C ILE A 88 13.62 -5.35 -30.91
N VAL A 89 13.56 -5.08 -32.21
CA VAL A 89 12.90 -3.87 -32.74
C VAL A 89 11.38 -3.90 -32.48
N GLU A 90 10.72 -5.04 -32.73
CA GLU A 90 9.29 -5.24 -32.42
C GLU A 90 9.03 -5.07 -30.92
N SER A 91 9.83 -5.72 -30.06
CA SER A 91 9.71 -5.56 -28.61
C SER A 91 9.89 -4.11 -28.15
N LEU A 92 10.82 -3.37 -28.77
CA LEU A 92 11.05 -1.97 -28.45
C LEU A 92 9.87 -1.09 -28.87
N HIS A 93 9.30 -1.34 -30.05
CA HIS A 93 8.10 -0.65 -30.52
C HIS A 93 6.89 -0.94 -29.61
N ASP A 94 6.66 -2.20 -29.25
CA ASP A 94 5.54 -2.59 -28.39
C ASP A 94 5.67 -1.96 -26.99
N ARG A 95 6.87 -1.98 -26.40
CA ARG A 95 7.12 -1.36 -25.08
C ARG A 95 6.99 0.16 -25.12
N LEU A 96 7.45 0.82 -26.18
CA LEU A 96 7.27 2.28 -26.33
C LEU A 96 5.79 2.64 -26.43
N ARG A 97 5.03 1.89 -27.23
CA ARG A 97 3.59 2.07 -27.36
C ARG A 97 2.87 1.87 -26.03
N GLU A 98 3.13 0.75 -25.36
CA GLU A 98 2.56 0.47 -24.04
C GLU A 98 2.92 1.57 -23.02
N THR A 99 4.18 2.01 -23.00
CA THR A 99 4.62 3.08 -22.10
C THR A 99 3.85 4.37 -22.36
N TYR A 100 3.67 4.74 -23.62
CA TYR A 100 2.89 5.92 -24.00
C TYR A 100 1.42 5.81 -23.55
N ASP A 101 0.79 4.66 -23.79
CA ASP A 101 -0.60 4.41 -23.40
C ASP A 101 -0.78 4.48 -21.87
N ILE A 102 0.15 3.91 -21.10
CA ILE A 102 0.14 3.97 -19.64
C ILE A 102 0.37 5.39 -19.14
N VAL A 103 1.25 6.17 -19.77
CA VAL A 103 1.47 7.58 -19.41
C VAL A 103 0.19 8.39 -19.59
N LEU A 104 -0.50 8.25 -20.73
CA LEU A 104 -1.77 8.94 -20.98
C LEU A 104 -2.86 8.52 -19.99
N SER A 105 -2.95 7.22 -19.69
CA SER A 105 -3.86 6.70 -18.66
C SER A 105 -3.56 7.31 -17.29
N THR A 106 -2.28 7.41 -16.93
CA THR A 106 -1.83 7.98 -15.66
C THR A 106 -2.14 9.47 -15.57
N GLU A 107 -1.99 10.23 -16.66
CA GLU A 107 -2.36 11.64 -16.69
C GLU A 107 -3.86 11.84 -16.42
N ARG A 108 -4.72 10.99 -16.98
CA ARG A 108 -6.17 11.02 -16.72
C ARG A 108 -6.49 10.73 -15.27
N LEU A 109 -5.92 9.64 -14.73
CA LEU A 109 -6.07 9.28 -13.31
C LEU A 109 -5.58 10.39 -12.38
N PHE A 110 -4.50 11.08 -12.75
CA PHE A 110 -3.97 12.19 -11.95
C PHE A 110 -4.92 13.38 -11.92
N LYS A 111 -5.59 13.71 -13.05
CA LYS A 111 -6.64 14.74 -13.10
C LYS A 111 -7.84 14.36 -12.23
N ASP A 112 -8.28 13.12 -12.31
CA ASP A 112 -9.41 12.63 -11.50
C ASP A 112 -9.07 12.64 -10.02
N TRP A 113 -7.87 12.18 -9.65
CA TRP A 113 -7.37 12.23 -8.29
C TRP A 113 -7.27 13.67 -7.78
N GLN A 114 -6.76 14.59 -8.59
CA GLN A 114 -6.67 16.00 -8.21
C GLN A 114 -8.06 16.61 -7.97
N ALA A 115 -9.05 16.25 -8.78
CA ALA A 115 -10.44 16.68 -8.57
C ALA A 115 -11.01 16.12 -7.26
N GLU A 116 -10.74 14.85 -6.93
CA GLU A 116 -11.15 14.23 -5.68
C GLU A 116 -10.53 14.94 -4.46
N GLN A 117 -9.23 15.25 -4.52
CA GLN A 117 -8.53 15.98 -3.45
C GLN A 117 -9.10 17.38 -3.24
N GLN A 118 -9.43 18.09 -4.32
CA GLN A 118 -10.05 19.42 -4.23
C GLN A 118 -11.44 19.36 -3.59
N GLY A 119 -12.29 18.41 -4.00
CA GLY A 119 -13.61 18.21 -3.40
C GLY A 119 -13.55 17.87 -1.91
N GLN A 120 -12.65 16.95 -1.53
CA GLN A 120 -12.44 16.57 -0.13
C GLN A 120 -11.99 17.74 0.73
N SER A 121 -11.13 18.63 0.20
CA SER A 121 -10.65 19.80 0.96
C SER A 121 -11.77 20.78 1.31
N ILE A 122 -12.73 20.98 0.40
CA ILE A 122 -13.89 21.86 0.60
C ILE A 122 -14.83 21.26 1.64
N ASP A 123 -15.10 19.95 1.56
CA ASP A 123 -15.96 19.24 2.51
C ASP A 123 -15.42 19.28 3.95
N VAL A 124 -14.10 19.16 4.11
CA VAL A 124 -13.46 19.27 5.43
C VAL A 124 -13.64 20.66 6.02
N LEU A 125 -13.42 21.71 5.23
CA LEU A 125 -13.59 23.10 5.66
C LEU A 125 -15.06 23.40 6.01
N GLU A 126 -16.01 22.91 5.21
CA GLU A 126 -17.44 23.05 5.52
C GLU A 126 -17.83 22.37 6.82
N ARG A 127 -17.33 21.14 7.08
CA ARG A 127 -17.57 20.44 8.34
C ARG A 127 -17.04 21.22 9.53
N GLN A 128 -15.82 21.77 9.44
CA GLN A 128 -15.24 22.62 10.48
C GLN A 128 -16.10 23.87 10.73
N ARG A 129 -16.57 24.53 9.66
CA ARG A 129 -17.46 25.70 9.77
C ARG A 129 -18.77 25.35 10.46
N ARG A 130 -19.43 24.24 10.08
CA ARG A 130 -20.69 23.81 10.71
C ARG A 130 -20.51 23.50 12.19
N ARG A 131 -19.42 22.83 12.56
CA ARG A 131 -19.10 22.54 13.96
C ARG A 131 -18.89 23.82 14.77
N PHE A 132 -18.12 24.76 14.24
CA PHE A 132 -17.90 26.05 14.90
C PHE A 132 -19.21 26.83 15.10
N LEU A 133 -20.07 26.88 14.08
CA LEU A 133 -21.37 27.55 14.19
C LEU A 133 -22.27 26.88 15.22
N TYR A 134 -22.27 25.54 15.26
CA TYR A 134 -23.01 24.78 16.27
C TYR A 134 -22.50 25.08 17.68
N GLU A 135 -21.18 25.01 17.91
CA GLU A 135 -20.58 25.31 19.22
C GLU A 135 -20.95 26.72 19.67
N LYS A 136 -20.83 27.72 18.79
CA LYS A 136 -21.21 29.10 19.08
C LYS A 136 -22.70 29.27 19.42
N LEU A 137 -23.58 28.61 18.67
CA LEU A 137 -25.02 28.64 18.92
C LEU A 137 -25.37 27.96 20.25
N SER A 138 -24.76 26.80 20.51
CA SER A 138 -24.98 26.05 21.75
C SER A 138 -24.52 26.81 23.00
N ALA A 139 -23.40 27.56 22.91
CA ALA A 139 -22.93 28.40 24.00
C ALA A 139 -23.93 29.52 24.33
N HIS A 140 -24.47 30.19 23.31
CA HIS A 140 -25.47 31.24 23.51
C HIS A 140 -26.74 30.73 24.20
N PHE A 141 -27.18 29.52 23.88
CA PHE A 141 -28.35 28.91 24.55
C PHE A 141 -28.06 28.37 25.96
N GLN A 142 -26.79 28.19 26.34
CA GLN A 142 -26.41 27.81 27.71
C GLN A 142 -26.22 29.01 28.64
N GLU A 143 -26.09 30.21 28.07
CA GLU A 143 -25.97 31.47 28.81
C GLU A 143 -27.33 32.11 29.14
N GLU A 144 -28.43 31.64 28.53
CA GLU A 144 -29.83 31.98 28.87
C GLU A 144 -30.44 31.03 29.90
#